data_AF-A0A5J4U1N9-F1
#
_entry.id   AF-A0A5J4U1N9-F1
#
_cell.length_a   1.000
_cell.length_b   1.000
_cell.length_c   1.000
_cell.angle_alpha   90.00
_cell.angle_beta   90.00
_cell.angle_gamma   90.00
#
_symmetry.space_group_name_H-M   'P 1'
#
loop_
_entity.id
_entity.type
_entity.pdbx_description
1 polymer ?
#
loop_
_entity_poly.entity_id
_entity_poly.type
_entity_poly.pdbx_seq_one_letter_code
_entity_poly.pdbx_strand_id
1 'polypeptide(L)'
;RYVLERRGLTLHSINGVIAGWHCIWRIYRQRIGEFAQYWSATGRQWKDLSQIADPQITLVNYINELEQNRATPACIVISCTAITVLFKAVGFLESSINGQILKQTMKKFNAQVKKELKEEPIWNMNLLLSYIKEKYKAIKVLNELAEIHRASCEFNKDKSCSLKTGTKKGL
;
A
#
# COMPACT_ATOMS: atom_id res chain seq x y z
N ARG A 1 3.56 -10.72 23.60
CA ARG A 1 2.89 -11.48 24.68
C ARG A 1 3.77 -11.53 25.92
N TYR A 2 4.87 -12.29 25.94
CA TYR A 2 5.82 -12.36 27.08
C TYR A 2 6.21 -11.00 27.70
N VAL A 3 6.60 -10.03 26.86
CA VAL A 3 6.99 -8.68 27.32
C VAL A 3 5.85 -7.93 28.02
N LEU A 4 4.61 -8.07 27.52
CA LEU A 4 3.43 -7.39 28.07
C LEU A 4 2.97 -8.05 29.38
N GLU A 5 3.09 -9.38 29.47
CA GLU A 5 2.80 -10.14 30.69
C GLU A 5 3.75 -9.73 31.83
N ARG A 6 5.05 -9.53 31.55
CA ARG A 6 6.02 -9.03 32.55
C ARG A 6 5.74 -7.61 33.04
N ARG A 7 4.88 -6.86 32.35
CA ARG A 7 4.43 -5.52 32.74
C ARG A 7 3.12 -5.51 33.52
N GLY A 8 2.56 -6.67 33.84
CA GLY A 8 1.34 -6.79 34.62
C GLY A 8 0.05 -6.68 33.79
N LEU A 9 0.13 -6.69 32.45
CA LEU A 9 -1.09 -6.77 31.64
C LEU A 9 -1.70 -8.18 31.73
N THR A 10 -3.02 -8.24 31.93
CA THR A 10 -3.75 -9.51 31.90
C THR A 10 -3.76 -10.09 30.49
N LEU A 11 -3.82 -11.42 30.39
CA LEU A 11 -3.92 -12.10 29.10
C LEU A 11 -5.14 -11.66 28.29
N HIS A 12 -6.25 -11.37 28.97
CA HIS A 12 -7.47 -10.85 28.35
C HIS A 12 -7.24 -9.48 27.69
N SER A 13 -6.62 -8.55 28.40
CA SER A 13 -6.29 -7.22 27.87
C SER A 13 -5.29 -7.30 26.70
N ILE A 14 -4.30 -8.20 26.79
CA ILE A 14 -3.33 -8.44 25.71
C ILE A 14 -4.05 -8.92 24.44
N ASN A 15 -4.97 -9.86 24.57
CA ASN A 15 -5.73 -10.38 23.43
C ASN A 15 -6.68 -9.32 22.84
N GLY A 16 -7.28 -8.46 23.66
CA GLY A 16 -8.10 -7.33 23.20
C GLY A 16 -7.31 -6.31 22.36
N VAL A 17 -6.09 -5.95 22.80
CA VAL A 17 -5.19 -5.09 22.03
C VAL A 17 -4.78 -5.75 20.70
N ILE A 18 -4.48 -7.05 20.73
CA ILE A 18 -4.15 -7.81 19.54
C ILE A 18 -5.32 -7.83 18.54
N ALA A 19 -6.55 -8.05 19.02
CA ALA A 19 -7.75 -8.09 18.19
C ALA A 19 -8.09 -6.72 17.59
N GLY A 20 -7.97 -5.63 18.36
CA GLY A 20 -8.25 -4.27 17.88
C GLY A 20 -7.34 -3.82 16.73
N TRP A 21 -6.22 -4.51 16.50
CA TRP A 21 -5.21 -4.13 15.51
C TRP A 21 -5.17 -5.06 14.29
N HIS A 22 -6.15 -5.94 14.07
CA HIS A 22 -6.10 -7.09 13.15
C HIS A 22 -5.30 -6.93 11.84
N CYS A 23 -5.52 -5.87 11.03
CA CYS A 23 -4.76 -5.66 9.78
C CYS A 23 -3.32 -5.18 10.02
N ILE A 24 -3.12 -4.22 10.94
CA ILE A 24 -1.82 -3.64 11.27
C ILE A 24 -0.98 -4.64 12.06
N TRP A 25 -1.61 -5.41 12.94
CA TRP A 25 -0.97 -6.42 13.78
C TRP A 25 -0.36 -7.55 12.96
N ARG A 26 -1.04 -8.01 11.89
CA ARG A 26 -0.47 -9.01 10.99
C ARG A 26 0.86 -8.53 10.41
N ILE A 27 0.89 -7.28 9.95
CA ILE A 27 2.08 -6.65 9.39
C ILE A 27 3.14 -6.47 10.48
N TYR A 28 2.78 -5.95 11.65
CA TYR A 28 3.71 -5.74 12.76
C TYR A 28 4.30 -7.05 13.28
N ARG A 29 3.51 -8.11 13.39
CA ARG A 29 3.99 -9.44 13.79
C ARG A 29 5.06 -9.94 12.83
N GLN A 30 4.87 -9.76 11.52
CA GLN A 30 5.88 -10.12 10.54
C GLN A 30 7.16 -9.31 10.75
N ARG A 31 7.07 -7.99 10.89
CA ARG A 31 8.26 -7.12 11.09
C ARG A 31 8.98 -7.38 12.40
N ILE A 32 8.24 -7.65 13.48
CA ILE A 32 8.81 -8.07 14.77
C ILE A 32 9.50 -9.43 14.64
N GLY A 33 8.96 -10.35 13.83
CA GLY A 33 9.60 -11.62 13.50
C GLY A 33 10.91 -11.45 12.73
N GLU A 34 10.96 -10.56 11.75
CA GLU A 34 12.20 -10.22 11.02
C GLU A 34 13.23 -9.57 11.95
N PHE A 35 12.78 -8.67 12.84
CA PHE A 35 13.65 -8.10 13.87
C PHE A 35 14.17 -9.17 14.85
N ALA A 36 13.39 -10.22 15.16
CA ALA A 36 13.83 -11.38 15.94
C ALA A 36 15.10 -12.01 15.38
N GLN A 37 15.11 -12.19 14.06
CA GLN A 37 16.15 -12.87 13.33
C GLN A 37 17.40 -12.01 13.32
N TYR A 38 17.25 -10.72 13.01
CA TYR A 38 18.32 -9.73 13.17
C TYR A 38 18.90 -9.74 14.59
N TRP A 39 18.04 -9.67 15.60
CA TRP A 39 18.44 -9.62 17.00
C TRP A 39 19.25 -10.86 17.40
N SER A 40 18.77 -12.04 16.99
CA SER A 40 19.45 -13.31 17.24
C SER A 40 20.78 -13.40 16.50
N ALA A 41 20.86 -12.88 15.26
CA ALA A 41 22.10 -12.82 14.49
C ALA A 41 23.17 -11.93 15.13
N THR A 42 22.77 -10.92 15.91
CA THR A 42 23.70 -10.11 16.73
C THR A 42 24.14 -10.80 18.04
N GLY A 43 23.77 -12.06 18.24
CA GLY A 43 24.10 -12.84 19.45
C GLY A 43 23.24 -12.50 20.67
N ARG A 44 22.14 -11.77 20.48
CA ARG A 44 21.27 -11.31 21.58
C ARG A 44 19.99 -12.11 21.66
N GLN A 45 19.48 -12.28 22.87
CA GLN A 45 18.23 -12.98 23.12
C GLN A 45 17.08 -11.99 23.34
N TRP A 46 15.85 -12.46 23.11
CA TRP A 46 14.63 -11.68 23.35
C TRP A 46 14.51 -11.12 24.77
N LYS A 47 15.07 -11.81 25.76
CA LYS A 47 15.10 -11.36 27.15
C LYS A 47 15.99 -10.13 27.37
N ASP A 48 16.93 -9.87 26.47
CA ASP A 48 17.90 -8.77 26.58
C ASP A 48 17.33 -7.44 26.07
N LEU A 49 16.11 -7.44 25.50
CA LEU A 49 15.43 -6.24 25.01
C LEU A 49 15.23 -5.18 26.09
N SER A 50 14.98 -5.58 27.34
CA SER A 50 14.85 -4.63 28.45
C SER A 50 16.19 -4.04 28.91
N GLN A 51 17.31 -4.59 28.44
CA GLN A 51 18.67 -4.15 28.77
C GLN A 51 19.33 -3.33 27.65
N ILE A 52 18.56 -2.96 26.61
CA ILE A 52 19.06 -2.09 25.55
C ILE A 52 19.44 -0.74 26.16
N ALA A 53 20.73 -0.39 26.09
CA ALA A 53 21.25 0.88 26.58
C ALA A 53 20.71 2.07 25.76
N ASP A 54 20.68 1.92 24.44
CA ASP A 54 20.18 2.95 23.52
C ASP A 54 19.21 2.34 22.49
N PRO A 55 17.88 2.51 22.69
CA PRO A 55 16.89 1.99 21.76
C PRO A 55 16.89 2.75 20.43
N GLN A 56 17.28 4.03 20.40
CA GLN A 56 17.39 4.78 19.16
C GLN A 56 18.48 4.19 18.27
N ILE A 57 19.68 4.00 18.80
CA ILE A 57 20.82 3.48 18.04
C ILE A 57 20.54 2.05 17.56
N THR A 58 19.92 1.23 18.41
CA THR A 58 19.50 -0.12 18.03
C THR A 58 18.54 -0.11 16.84
N LEU A 59 17.56 0.79 16.85
CA LEU A 59 16.60 0.93 15.76
C LEU A 59 17.26 1.42 14.47
N VAL A 60 18.17 2.39 14.55
CA VAL A 60 18.91 2.90 13.39
C VAL A 60 19.80 1.82 12.77
N ASN A 61 20.49 1.02 13.58
CA ASN A 61 21.31 -0.08 13.08
C ASN A 61 20.45 -1.13 12.37
N TYR A 62 19.27 -1.45 12.91
CA TYR A 62 18.33 -2.35 12.25
C TYR A 62 17.79 -1.76 10.93
N ILE A 63 17.51 -0.46 10.86
CA ILE A 63 17.11 0.20 9.61
C ILE A 63 18.21 0.11 8.55
N ASN A 64 19.47 0.31 8.94
CA ASN A 64 20.60 0.17 8.03
C ASN A 64 20.74 -1.27 7.51
N GLU A 65 20.53 -2.27 8.38
CA GLU A 65 20.49 -3.69 7.96
C GLU A 65 19.38 -3.95 6.94
N LEU A 66 18.17 -3.42 7.17
CA LEU A 66 17.06 -3.54 6.21
C LEU A 66 17.40 -2.90 4.86
N GLU A 67 18.04 -1.73 4.88
CA GLU A 67 18.48 -1.05 3.66
C GLU A 67 19.55 -1.86 2.91
N GLN A 68 20.54 -2.41 3.61
CA GLN A 68 21.58 -3.27 3.02
C GLN A 68 20.97 -4.53 2.39
N ASN A 69 19.93 -5.08 3.00
CA ASN A 69 19.15 -6.21 2.49
C ASN A 69 18.13 -5.82 1.41
N ARG A 70 18.20 -4.59 0.88
CA ARG A 70 17.35 -4.07 -0.21
C ARG A 70 15.86 -4.11 0.10
N ALA A 71 15.48 -3.91 1.37
CA ALA A 71 14.08 -3.76 1.75
C ALA A 71 13.48 -2.51 1.07
N THR A 72 12.20 -2.59 0.69
CA THR A 72 11.51 -1.44 0.10
C THR A 72 11.33 -0.32 1.13
N PRO A 73 11.25 0.96 0.71
CA PRO A 73 11.06 2.08 1.62
C PRO A 73 9.82 1.93 2.51
N ALA A 74 8.73 1.38 1.95
CA ALA A 74 7.51 1.08 2.69
C ALA A 74 7.74 0.03 3.79
N CYS A 75 8.47 -1.05 3.50
CA CYS A 75 8.83 -2.05 4.50
C CYS A 75 9.68 -1.44 5.62
N ILE A 76 10.64 -0.57 5.30
CA ILE A 76 11.49 0.11 6.29
C ILE A 76 10.66 1.01 7.22
N VAL A 77 9.73 1.81 6.68
CA VAL A 77 8.85 2.69 7.47
C VAL A 77 7.95 1.87 8.40
N ILE A 78 7.37 0.79 7.91
CA ILE A 78 6.51 -0.08 8.71
C ILE A 78 7.32 -0.82 9.78
N SER A 79 8.51 -1.33 9.45
CA SER A 79 9.44 -1.93 10.41
C SER A 79 9.80 -0.96 11.52
N CYS A 80 10.21 0.26 11.16
CA CYS A 80 10.51 1.31 12.13
C CYS A 80 9.35 1.53 13.10
N THR A 81 8.12 1.63 12.58
CA THR A 81 6.93 1.85 13.40
C THR A 81 6.65 0.66 14.33
N ALA A 82 6.71 -0.57 13.80
CA ALA A 82 6.46 -1.78 14.56
C ALA A 82 7.46 -1.95 15.72
N ILE A 83 8.74 -1.68 15.47
CA ILE A 83 9.79 -1.80 16.49
C ILE A 83 9.72 -0.65 17.51
N THR A 84 9.37 0.56 17.11
CA THR A 84 9.07 1.65 18.07
C THR A 84 7.94 1.25 19.02
N VAL A 85 6.85 0.65 18.51
CA VAL A 85 5.75 0.15 19.35
C VAL A 85 6.23 -0.97 20.28
N LEU A 86 7.09 -1.88 19.78
CA LEU A 86 7.69 -2.93 20.61
C LEU A 86 8.54 -2.32 21.73
N PHE A 87 9.39 -1.33 21.45
CA PHE A 87 10.23 -0.69 22.46
C PHE A 87 9.42 0.06 23.53
N LYS A 88 8.33 0.74 23.15
CA LYS A 88 7.37 1.29 24.11
C LYS A 88 6.74 0.19 24.97
N ALA A 89 6.36 -0.92 24.34
CA ALA A 89 5.81 -2.07 25.04
C ALA A 89 6.83 -2.71 26.00
N VAL A 90 8.14 -2.66 25.71
CA VAL A 90 9.21 -3.10 26.63
C VAL A 90 9.41 -2.10 27.77
N GLY A 91 9.29 -0.81 27.49
CA GLY A 91 9.35 0.25 28.50
C GLY A 91 10.17 1.46 28.22
N PHE A 92 10.72 1.55 27.01
CA PHE A 92 11.43 2.73 26.60
C PHE A 92 10.48 3.90 26.42
N LEU A 93 10.96 5.09 26.79
CA LEU A 93 10.23 6.33 26.61
C LEU A 93 10.25 6.73 25.13
N GLU A 94 9.19 7.40 24.68
CA GLU A 94 9.13 7.89 23.30
C GLU A 94 10.30 8.82 22.96
N SER A 95 10.71 9.65 23.92
CA SER A 95 11.85 10.57 23.77
C SER A 95 13.19 9.84 23.58
N SER A 96 13.37 8.65 24.15
CA SER A 96 14.60 7.87 24.00
C SER A 96 14.64 7.08 22.69
N ILE A 97 13.48 6.83 22.05
CA ILE A 97 13.40 6.13 20.77
C ILE A 97 13.44 7.14 19.60
N ASN A 98 12.60 8.18 19.66
CA ASN A 98 12.33 9.10 18.55
C ASN A 98 13.23 10.35 18.54
N GLY A 99 14.53 10.17 18.80
CA GLY A 99 15.52 11.26 18.76
C GLY A 99 15.85 11.76 17.34
N GLN A 100 16.79 12.71 17.25
CA GLN A 100 17.13 13.38 15.99
C GLN A 100 17.77 12.45 14.94
N ILE A 101 18.68 11.55 15.35
CA ILE A 101 19.37 10.63 14.44
C ILE A 101 18.36 9.79 13.66
N LEU A 102 17.43 9.13 14.37
CA LEU A 102 16.36 8.34 13.75
C LEU A 102 15.50 9.17 12.78
N LYS A 103 15.15 10.41 13.15
CA LYS A 103 14.38 11.31 12.27
C LYS A 103 15.14 11.61 10.97
N GLN A 104 16.45 11.84 11.05
CA GLN A 104 17.29 12.07 9.87
C GLN A 104 17.40 10.81 9.01
N THR A 105 17.67 9.65 9.61
CA THR A 105 17.74 8.35 8.91
C THR A 105 16.43 8.05 8.18
N MET A 106 15.28 8.27 8.83
CA MET A 106 13.97 7.98 8.26
C MET A 106 13.51 8.99 7.20
N LYS A 107 14.13 10.16 7.09
CA LYS A 107 13.69 11.25 6.20
C LYS A 107 13.64 10.80 4.74
N LYS A 108 14.67 10.07 4.26
CA LYS A 108 14.75 9.61 2.87
C LYS A 108 13.66 8.58 2.54
N PHE A 109 13.43 7.60 3.41
CA PHE A 109 12.43 6.55 3.20
C PHE A 109 11.02 7.12 3.24
N ASN A 110 10.74 8.01 4.21
CA ASN A 110 9.45 8.70 4.28
C ASN A 110 9.18 9.55 3.03
N ALA A 111 10.20 10.20 2.46
CA ALA A 111 10.04 10.95 1.22
C ALA A 111 9.74 10.04 0.03
N GLN A 112 10.41 8.88 -0.07
CA GLN A 112 10.19 7.89 -1.13
C GLN A 112 8.77 7.28 -1.05
N VAL A 113 8.33 6.84 0.13
CA VAL A 113 6.97 6.33 0.33
C VAL A 113 5.92 7.38 -0.04
N LYS A 114 6.12 8.64 0.36
CA LYS A 114 5.21 9.74 -0.03
C LYS A 114 5.20 9.99 -1.54
N LYS A 115 6.31 9.75 -2.23
CA LYS A 115 6.39 9.90 -3.68
C LYS A 115 5.63 8.76 -4.38
N GLU A 116 5.90 7.51 -4.01
CA GLU A 116 5.20 6.32 -4.53
C GLU A 116 3.68 6.43 -4.34
N LEU A 117 3.24 6.80 -3.12
CA LEU A 117 1.82 7.02 -2.82
C LEU A 117 1.17 8.17 -3.59
N LYS A 118 1.95 9.11 -4.13
CA LYS A 118 1.42 10.16 -5.03
C LYS A 118 1.40 9.70 -6.48
N GLU A 119 2.39 8.92 -6.91
CA GLU A 119 2.51 8.42 -8.27
C GLU A 119 1.47 7.34 -8.59
N GLU A 120 1.19 6.40 -7.66
CA GLU A 120 0.19 5.34 -7.86
C GLU A 120 -1.24 5.88 -8.16
N PRO A 121 -1.80 6.81 -7.36
CA PRO A 121 -3.10 7.40 -7.67
C PRO A 121 -3.14 8.13 -9.01
N ILE A 122 -2.06 8.83 -9.37
CA ILE A 122 -1.95 9.54 -10.66
C ILE A 122 -1.97 8.51 -11.80
N TRP A 123 -1.22 7.42 -11.68
CA TRP A 123 -1.22 6.33 -12.66
C TRP A 123 -2.61 5.69 -12.81
N ASN A 124 -3.26 5.38 -11.68
CA ASN A 124 -4.59 4.79 -11.67
C ASN A 124 -5.65 5.70 -12.33
N MET A 125 -5.57 7.02 -12.10
CA MET A 125 -6.43 7.99 -12.76
C MET A 125 -6.18 8.06 -14.27
N ASN A 126 -4.93 8.05 -14.71
CA ASN A 126 -4.58 8.06 -16.13
C ASN A 126 -5.08 6.80 -16.85
N LEU A 127 -4.96 5.63 -16.21
CA LEU A 127 -5.47 4.37 -16.73
C LEU A 127 -7.01 4.36 -16.82
N LEU A 128 -7.69 4.91 -15.81
CA LEU A 128 -9.14 5.08 -15.86
C LEU A 128 -9.56 6.03 -16.98
N LEU A 129 -8.84 7.15 -17.14
CA LEU A 129 -9.12 8.13 -18.18
C LEU A 129 -8.91 7.56 -19.59
N SER A 130 -7.86 6.77 -19.82
CA SER A 130 -7.62 6.13 -21.11
C SER A 130 -8.75 5.14 -21.44
N TYR A 131 -9.15 4.31 -20.47
CA TYR A 131 -10.26 3.39 -20.62
C TYR A 131 -11.57 4.11 -20.97
N ILE A 132 -11.90 5.19 -20.26
CA ILE A 132 -13.10 5.99 -20.54
C ILE A 132 -13.05 6.58 -21.95
N LYS A 133 -11.89 7.12 -22.38
CA LYS A 133 -11.71 7.68 -23.73
C LYS A 133 -11.90 6.62 -24.82
N GLU A 134 -11.37 5.42 -24.62
CA GLU A 134 -11.55 4.31 -25.57
C GLU A 134 -13.01 3.89 -25.68
N LYS A 135 -13.71 3.74 -24.56
CA LYS A 135 -15.14 3.40 -24.55
C LYS A 135 -15.99 4.50 -25.19
N TYR A 136 -15.70 5.76 -24.91
CA TYR A 136 -16.39 6.89 -25.53
C TYR A 136 -16.21 6.90 -27.06
N LYS A 137 -14.97 6.67 -27.55
CA LYS A 137 -14.71 6.56 -29.00
C LYS A 137 -15.52 5.43 -29.63
N ALA A 138 -15.57 4.26 -29.00
CA ALA A 138 -16.34 3.12 -29.51
C ALA A 138 -17.85 3.43 -29.59
N ILE A 139 -18.40 4.08 -28.55
CA ILE A 139 -19.81 4.51 -28.54
C ILE A 139 -20.07 5.54 -29.65
N LYS A 140 -19.16 6.50 -29.83
CA LYS A 140 -19.30 7.52 -30.88
C LYS A 140 -19.35 6.89 -32.28
N VAL A 141 -18.44 5.96 -32.58
CA VAL A 141 -18.42 5.23 -33.86
C VAL A 141 -19.71 4.43 -34.08
N LEU A 142 -20.21 3.76 -33.03
CA LEU A 142 -21.48 3.02 -33.10
C LEU A 142 -22.67 3.94 -33.37
N ASN A 143 -22.71 5.13 -32.75
CA ASN A 143 -23.76 6.11 -32.99
C ASN A 143 -23.70 6.66 -34.42
N GLU A 144 -22.51 6.99 -34.93
CA GLU A 144 -22.31 7.44 -36.31
C GLU A 144 -22.75 6.35 -37.31
N LEU A 145 -22.38 5.09 -37.08
CA LEU A 145 -22.85 3.94 -37.88
C LEU A 145 -24.37 3.77 -37.82
N ALA A 146 -24.98 3.94 -36.65
CA ALA A 146 -26.43 3.85 -36.48
C ALA A 146 -27.18 4.98 -37.20
N GLU A 147 -26.61 6.19 -37.24
CA GLU A 147 -27.15 7.31 -38.01
C GLU A 147 -27.03 7.09 -39.51
N ILE A 148 -25.87 6.62 -39.99
CA ILE A 148 -25.67 6.27 -41.40
C ILE A 148 -26.64 5.15 -41.82
N HIS A 149 -26.81 4.12 -40.99
CA HIS A 149 -27.77 3.04 -41.23
C HIS A 149 -29.21 3.59 -41.29
N ARG A 150 -29.63 4.44 -40.34
CA ARG A 150 -30.95 5.09 -40.36
C ARG A 150 -31.16 5.96 -41.61
N ALA A 151 -30.14 6.67 -42.07
CA ALA A 151 -30.24 7.51 -43.27
C ALA A 151 -30.32 6.68 -44.56
N SER A 152 -29.68 5.52 -44.59
CA SER A 152 -29.51 4.66 -45.78
C SER A 152 -30.62 3.61 -45.94
N CYS A 153 -31.46 3.41 -44.94
CA CYS A 153 -32.48 2.37 -44.90
C CYS A 153 -33.89 2.99 -44.91
N GLU A 154 -34.78 2.44 -45.73
CA GLU A 154 -36.21 2.77 -45.73
C GLU A 154 -36.97 1.69 -44.99
N PHE A 155 -37.90 2.11 -44.12
CA PHE A 155 -38.80 1.20 -43.43
C PHE A 155 -39.98 0.87 -44.33
N ASN A 156 -40.08 -0.39 -44.73
CA ASN A 156 -41.22 -0.92 -45.47
C ASN A 156 -42.45 -1.01 -44.56
N LYS A 157 -43.65 -1.11 -45.17
CA LYS A 157 -44.93 -1.18 -44.45
C LYS A 157 -45.05 -2.39 -43.51
N ASP A 158 -44.28 -3.44 -43.74
CA ASP A 158 -44.15 -4.63 -42.91
C ASP A 158 -43.11 -4.48 -41.76
N LYS A 159 -42.56 -3.27 -41.59
CA LYS A 159 -41.46 -2.93 -40.66
C LYS A 159 -40.11 -3.56 -41.01
N SER A 160 -39.96 -4.16 -42.20
CA SER A 160 -38.64 -4.58 -42.69
C SER A 160 -37.82 -3.38 -43.17
N CYS A 161 -36.48 -3.48 -43.09
CA CYS A 161 -35.55 -2.42 -43.51
C CYS A 161 -34.89 -2.82 -44.83
N SER A 162 -34.99 -1.98 -45.86
CA SER A 162 -34.28 -2.18 -47.14
C SER A 162 -33.40 -0.98 -47.48
N LEU A 163 -32.24 -1.22 -48.07
CA LEU A 163 -31.31 -0.18 -48.50
C LEU A 163 -31.93 0.67 -49.60
N LYS A 164 -31.76 1.99 -49.52
CA LYS A 164 -32.17 2.94 -50.58
C LYS A 164 -31.38 2.67 -51.86
N THR A 165 -31.94 1.91 -52.79
CA THR A 165 -31.33 1.70 -54.11
C THR A 165 -31.51 2.97 -54.93
N GLY A 166 -30.46 3.78 -55.03
CA GLY A 166 -30.44 4.91 -55.94
C GLY A 166 -30.64 4.42 -57.38
N THR A 167 -31.80 4.71 -57.96
CA THR A 167 -32.06 4.54 -59.39
C THR A 167 -31.07 5.42 -60.17
N LYS A 168 -29.94 4.85 -60.61
CA LYS A 168 -29.28 5.34 -61.83
C LYS A 168 -30.23 5.02 -62.99
N LYS A 169 -31.18 5.92 -63.25
CA LYS A 169 -31.86 5.94 -64.54
C LYS A 169 -30.84 6.44 -65.56
N GLY A 170 -30.38 5.53 -66.41
CA GLY A 170 -29.71 5.91 -67.64
C GLY A 170 -30.69 6.63 -68.57
N LEU A 171 -30.24 7.75 -69.12
CA LEU A 171 -30.25 8.12 -70.53
C LEU A 171 -29.55 9.46 -70.68
#